data_AF-A0A3D3DUE4-F1
#
_entry.id   AF-A0A3D3DUE4-F1
#
_cell.length_a   1.000
_cell.length_b   1.000
_cell.length_c   1.000
_cell.angle_alpha   90.00
_cell.angle_beta   90.00
_cell.angle_gamma   90.00
#
_symmetry.space_group_name_H-M   'P 1'
#
loop_
_entity.id
_entity.type
_entity.pdbx_description
1 polymer ?
#
loop_
_entity_poly.entity_id
_entity_poly.type
_entity_poly.pdbx_seq_one_letter_code
_entity_poly.pdbx_strand_id
1 'polypeptide(L)'
;IAAHSDVADAVELHNHIMEDGMMKMRRVDAIVVPGHAEVVLKPGGLHIMLIGLTRSLEVGKNVTLELEFADGERLSFEAPVQMFSKEHDHSTHDH
;
A
#
# COMPACT_ATOMS: atom_id res chain seq x y z
N ILE A 1 0.43 -14.81 1.17
CA ILE A 1 -0.04 -13.57 1.80
C ILE A 1 -0.75 -12.80 0.71
N ALA A 2 -2.05 -12.58 0.83
CA ALA A 2 -2.84 -11.86 -0.15
C ALA A 2 -3.49 -10.65 0.52
N ALA A 3 -3.84 -9.64 -0.27
CA ALA A 3 -4.64 -8.53 0.19
C ALA A 3 -5.92 -8.48 -0.65
N HIS A 4 -7.02 -8.10 -0.03
CA HIS A 4 -8.31 -7.95 -0.68
C HIS A 4 -8.95 -6.64 -0.23
N SER A 5 -9.79 -6.08 -1.08
CA SER A 5 -10.55 -4.87 -0.76
C SER A 5 -11.95 -4.96 -1.34
N ASP A 6 -12.93 -4.38 -0.64
CA ASP A 6 -14.32 -4.35 -1.11
C ASP A 6 -14.55 -3.39 -2.28
N VAL A 7 -13.57 -2.54 -2.58
CA VAL A 7 -13.63 -1.48 -3.59
C VAL A 7 -12.77 -1.72 -4.82
N ALA A 8 -12.07 -2.85 -4.92
CA ALA A 8 -11.13 -3.13 -6.00
C ALA A 8 -11.18 -4.59 -6.44
N ASP A 9 -11.08 -4.84 -7.74
CA ASP A 9 -11.05 -6.18 -8.31
C ASP A 9 -9.75 -6.93 -7.98
N ALA A 10 -8.64 -6.21 -7.92
CA ALA A 10 -7.35 -6.76 -7.55
C ALA A 10 -6.58 -5.82 -6.63
N VAL A 11 -5.82 -6.39 -5.70
CA VAL A 11 -4.97 -5.66 -4.78
C VAL A 11 -3.54 -6.18 -4.94
N GLU A 12 -2.62 -5.27 -5.28
CA GLU A 12 -1.21 -5.58 -5.41
C GLU A 12 -0.40 -4.94 -4.28
N LEU A 13 0.65 -5.63 -3.83
CA LEU A 13 1.58 -5.11 -2.83
C LEU A 13 2.85 -4.64 -3.53
N HIS A 14 3.22 -3.38 -3.33
CA HIS A 14 4.41 -2.78 -3.94
C HIS A 14 5.34 -2.29 -2.83
N ASN A 15 6.63 -2.59 -2.97
CA ASN A 15 7.66 -2.15 -2.04
C ASN A 15 8.65 -1.23 -2.74
N HIS A 16 9.17 -0.25 -2.00
CA HIS A 16 10.31 0.54 -2.43
C HIS A 16 11.57 -0.10 -1.86
N ILE A 17 12.46 -0.56 -2.73
CA ILE A 17 13.80 -1.01 -2.34
C ILE A 17 14.80 0.08 -2.73
N MET A 18 15.70 0.44 -1.82
CA MET A 18 16.89 1.21 -2.18
C MET A 18 17.92 0.25 -2.76
N GLU A 19 18.12 0.32 -4.06
CA GLU A 19 19.13 -0.45 -4.77
C GLU A 19 20.06 0.55 -5.45
N ASP A 20 21.35 0.50 -5.11
CA ASP A 20 22.39 1.40 -5.63
C ASP A 20 22.10 2.90 -5.42
N GLY A 21 21.51 3.25 -4.27
CA GLY A 21 21.15 4.64 -3.95
C GLY A 21 19.92 5.17 -4.72
N MET A 22 19.26 4.33 -5.52
CA MET A 22 18.04 4.67 -6.23
C MET A 22 16.85 3.96 -5.58
N MET A 23 15.76 4.70 -5.32
CA MET A 23 14.49 4.10 -4.93
C MET A 23 13.86 3.41 -6.14
N LYS A 24 13.76 2.09 -6.10
CA LYS A 24 13.06 1.28 -7.10
C LYS A 24 11.77 0.72 -6.52
N MET A 25 10.67 0.91 -7.23
CA MET A 25 9.41 0.25 -6.94
C MET A 25 9.46 -1.18 -7.48
N ARG A 26 9.23 -2.16 -6.62
CA ARG A 26 9.14 -3.57 -6.99
C ARG A 26 7.83 -4.14 -6.45
N ARG A 27 7.03 -4.73 -7.33
CA ARG A 27 5.87 -5.53 -6.92
C ARG A 27 6.37 -6.72 -6.10
N VAL A 28 5.75 -6.94 -4.96
CA VAL A 28 6.04 -8.07 -4.07
C VAL A 28 4.79 -8.93 -3.96
N ASP A 29 4.95 -10.24 -4.16
CA ASP A 29 3.82 -11.17 -4.06
C ASP A 29 3.49 -11.47 -2.59
N ALA A 30 4.43 -11.24 -1.67
CA ALA A 30 4.26 -11.40 -0.24
C ALA A 30 5.21 -10.49 0.54
N ILE A 31 4.78 -10.08 1.72
CA ILE A 31 5.62 -9.35 2.68
C ILE A 31 5.97 -10.28 3.81
N VAL A 32 7.25 -10.56 3.98
CA VAL A 32 7.72 -11.31 5.16
C VAL A 32 7.76 -10.34 6.33
N VAL A 33 6.96 -10.62 7.37
CA VAL A 33 7.05 -9.96 8.67
C VAL A 33 7.90 -10.86 9.57
N PRO A 34 9.21 -10.63 9.72
CA PRO A 34 10.01 -11.44 10.63
C PRO A 34 9.52 -11.27 12.07
N GLY A 35 9.61 -12.33 12.88
CA GLY A 35 9.20 -12.27 14.29
C GLY A 35 9.89 -11.12 15.02
N HIS A 36 9.11 -10.35 15.78
CA HIS A 36 9.51 -9.09 16.46
C HIS A 36 9.75 -7.88 15.56
N ALA A 37 9.49 -7.97 14.25
CA ALA A 37 9.54 -6.82 13.36
C ALA A 37 8.14 -6.25 13.10
N GLU A 38 8.08 -4.93 12.96
CA GLU A 38 6.89 -4.23 12.52
C GLU A 38 7.05 -3.86 11.05
N VAL A 39 6.04 -4.15 10.25
CA VAL A 39 5.97 -3.70 8.86
C VAL A 39 4.97 -2.56 8.78
N VAL A 40 5.47 -1.37 8.46
CA VAL A 40 4.65 -0.17 8.31
C VAL A 40 4.34 0.06 6.84
N LEU A 41 3.06 0.02 6.49
CA LEU A 41 2.56 0.44 5.18
C LEU A 41 2.51 1.97 5.15
N LYS A 42 3.36 2.59 4.33
CA LYS A 42 3.40 4.04 4.16
C LYS A 42 3.77 4.45 2.74
N PRO A 43 3.26 5.60 2.28
CA PRO A 43 3.68 6.21 1.03
C PRO A 43 5.20 6.43 0.98
N GLY A 44 5.85 6.03 -0.12
CA GLY A 44 7.31 6.06 -0.28
C GLY A 44 8.06 4.84 0.28
N GLY A 45 7.33 3.91 0.91
CA GLY A 45 7.82 2.59 1.29
C GLY A 45 6.90 1.50 0.74
N LEU A 46 6.49 0.60 1.61
CA LEU A 46 5.53 -0.45 1.30
C LEU A 46 4.12 0.12 1.21
N HIS A 47 3.42 -0.16 0.12
CA HIS A 47 2.06 0.31 -0.07
C HIS A 47 1.20 -0.70 -0.82
N ILE A 48 -0.11 -0.57 -0.63
CA ILE A 48 -1.13 -1.38 -1.26
C ILE A 48 -1.66 -0.61 -2.47
N MET A 49 -1.65 -1.23 -3.64
CA MET A 49 -2.21 -0.69 -4.87
C MET A 49 -3.53 -1.38 -5.18
N LEU A 50 -4.58 -0.59 -5.36
CA LEU A 50 -5.91 -1.05 -5.71
C LEU A 50 -6.08 -0.93 -7.23
N ILE A 51 -6.37 -2.06 -7.90
CA ILE A 51 -6.55 -2.15 -9.36
C ILE A 51 -8.00 -2.51 -9.66
N GLY A 52 -8.58 -1.85 -10.67
CA GLY A 52 -9.97 -2.10 -11.06
C GLY A 52 -10.94 -1.66 -9.96
N LEU A 53 -10.96 -0.37 -9.64
CA LEU A 53 -11.87 0.15 -8.62
C LEU A 53 -13.32 -0.12 -9.03
N THR A 54 -14.05 -0.88 -8.21
CA THR A 54 -15.45 -1.24 -8.44
C THR A 54 -16.41 -0.11 -8.04
N ARG A 55 -15.94 0.78 -7.16
CA ARG A 55 -16.62 2.03 -6.78
C ARG A 55 -15.65 3.18 -6.61
N SER A 56 -16.15 4.41 -6.78
CA SER A 56 -15.36 5.62 -6.53
C SER A 56 -14.92 5.72 -5.06
N LEU A 57 -13.64 6.04 -4.84
CA LEU A 57 -13.11 6.32 -3.52
C LEU A 57 -13.45 7.75 -3.12
N GLU A 58 -14.36 7.91 -2.17
CA GLU A 58 -14.75 9.22 -1.63
C GLU A 58 -14.00 9.50 -0.32
N VAL A 59 -13.39 10.68 -0.23
CA VAL A 59 -12.67 11.11 0.97
C VAL A 59 -13.60 11.14 2.18
N GLY A 60 -13.15 10.56 3.29
CA GLY A 60 -13.95 10.43 4.51
C GLY A 60 -14.89 9.21 4.51
N LYS A 61 -14.93 8.40 3.46
CA LYS A 61 -15.53 7.07 3.51
C LYS A 61 -14.51 6.03 3.97
N ASN A 62 -15.01 4.97 4.56
CA ASN A 62 -14.20 3.81 4.94
C ASN A 62 -14.17 2.81 3.79
N VAL A 63 -13.01 2.21 3.56
CA VAL A 63 -12.83 1.04 2.71
C VAL A 63 -12.43 -0.13 3.59
N THR A 64 -12.99 -1.30 3.30
CA THR A 64 -12.63 -2.52 4.03
C THR A 64 -11.46 -3.16 3.30
N LEU A 65 -10.39 -3.40 4.05
CA LEU A 65 -9.21 -4.10 3.60
C LEU A 65 -9.11 -5.40 4.39
N GLU A 66 -8.82 -6.49 3.69
CA GLU A 66 -8.57 -7.78 4.29
C GLU A 66 -7.17 -8.25 3.92
N LEU A 67 -6.37 -8.57 4.92
CA LEU A 67 -5.03 -9.15 4.75
C LEU A 67 -5.09 -10.63 5.12
N GLU A 68 -4.70 -11.48 4.19
CA GLU A 68 -4.55 -12.92 4.41
C GLU A 68 -3.08 -13.23 4.68
N PHE A 69 -2.79 -13.77 5.87
CA PHE A 69 -1.46 -14.19 6.29
C PHE A 69 -1.14 -15.61 5.80
N ALA A 70 0.14 -15.98 5.81
CA ALA A 70 0.59 -17.27 5.30
C ALA A 70 0.14 -18.47 6.16
N ASP A 71 -0.26 -18.22 7.40
CA ASP A 71 -0.86 -19.20 8.32
C ASP A 71 -2.37 -19.42 8.07
N GLY A 72 -2.96 -18.67 7.14
CA GLY A 72 -4.39 -18.69 6.84
C GLY A 72 -5.23 -17.74 7.71
N GLU A 73 -4.60 -16.97 8.60
CA GLU A 73 -5.30 -15.92 9.35
C GLU A 73 -5.70 -14.78 8.41
N ARG A 74 -6.87 -14.20 8.67
CA ARG A 74 -7.39 -13.05 7.92
C ARG A 74 -7.67 -11.90 8.86
N LEU A 75 -7.03 -10.77 8.59
CA LEU A 75 -7.25 -9.53 9.32
C LEU A 75 -8.03 -8.56 8.44
N SER A 76 -9.30 -8.40 8.77
CA SER A 76 -10.17 -7.39 8.16
C SER A 76 -10.11 -6.10 8.99
N PHE A 77 -9.80 -4.97 8.34
CA PHE A 77 -9.80 -3.66 8.98
C PHE A 77 -10.38 -2.60 8.05
N GLU A 78 -10.94 -1.56 8.65
CA GLU A 78 -11.44 -0.40 7.91
C GLU A 78 -10.39 0.70 7.85
N ALA A 79 -10.10 1.18 6.65
CA ALA A 79 -9.23 2.32 6.43
C ALA A 79 -10.04 3.50 5.89
N PRO A 80 -9.95 4.69 6.49
CA PRO A 80 -10.57 5.89 5.92
C PRO A 80 -9.83 6.30 4.64
N VAL A 81 -10.58 6.59 3.58
CA VAL A 81 -10.05 7.18 2.36
C VAL A 81 -9.65 8.63 2.65
N GLN A 82 -8.38 8.92 2.45
CA GLN A 82 -7.83 10.25 2.61
C GLN A 82 -7.15 10.67 1.31
N MET A 83 -7.23 11.96 0.96
CA MET A 83 -6.42 12.48 -0.12
C MET A 83 -4.96 12.42 0.30
N PHE A 84 -4.16 11.63 -0.41
CA PHE A 84 -2.72 11.71 -0.28
C PHE A 84 -2.23 12.93 -1.07
N SER A 85 -2.21 14.10 -0.42
CA SER A 85 -1.43 15.22 -0.92
C SER A 85 0.03 14.89 -0.66
N LYS A 86 0.70 14.31 -1.65
CA LYS A 86 2.16 14.35 -1.71
C LYS A 86 2.52 15.84 -1.70
N GLU A 87 3.04 16.34 -0.59
CA GLU A 87 3.77 17.62 -0.61
C GLU A 87 4.82 17.43 -1.70
N HIS A 88 4.57 18.10 -2.82
CA HIS A 88 5.49 18.14 -3.93
C HIS A 88 6.62 19.03 -3.43
N ASP A 89 7.65 18.41 -2.86
CA ASP A 89 8.99 19.00 -2.90
C ASP A 89 9.38 18.99 -4.39
N HIS A 90 8.80 19.92 -5.13
CA HIS A 90 9.33 20.32 -6.41
C HIS A 90 10.62 21.01 -6.04
N SER A 91 11.70 20.24 -6.11
CA SER A 91 13.05 20.75 -6.12
C SER A 91 13.10 21.83 -7.21
N THR A 92 13.03 23.09 -6.79
CA THR A 92 13.21 24.24 -7.66
C THR A 92 14.67 24.23 -8.12
N HIS A 93 14.94 23.55 -9.23
CA HIS A 93 16.05 23.90 -10.11
C HIS A 93 15.54 24.98 -11.05
N ASP A 94 16.02 26.22 -10.91
CA ASP A 94 16.45 27.02 -12.07
C ASP A 94 17.28 28.24 -11.63
N HIS A 95 18.48 28.33 -12.21
CA HIS A 95 19.43 29.44 -12.42
C HIS A 95 19.80 30.44 -11.31
#